data_AF-A0A660U4J8-F1
#
_entry.id   AF-A0A660U4J8-F1
#
_cell.length_a   1.000
_cell.length_b   1.000
_cell.length_c   1.000
_cell.angle_alpha   90.00
_cell.angle_beta   90.00
_cell.angle_gamma   90.00
#
_symmetry.space_group_name_H-M   'P 1'
#
loop_
_entity.id
_entity.type
_entity.pdbx_description
1 polymer ?
#
loop_
_entity_poly.entity_id
_entity_poly.type
_entity_poly.pdbx_seq_one_letter_code
_entity_poly.pdbx_strand_id
1 'polypeptide(L)'
;LEGSLYKILTDKFKINLYRSVQSFQAIILVGENARLLKVKKGSPGIFLTSIIYDVDNIPIEVLHAIYRGDRYVFQVETGQYKPSLKV
;
A
#
# COMPACT_ATOMS: atom_id res chain seq x y z
N LEU A 1 -19.17 4.88 -7.88
CA LEU A 1 -17.84 5.19 -8.48
C LEU A 1 -17.23 3.87 -8.88
N GLU A 2 -17.20 3.57 -10.17
CA GLU A 2 -16.49 2.40 -10.70
C GLU A 2 -15.27 2.91 -11.49
N GLY A 3 -14.13 2.23 -11.36
CA GLY A 3 -12.88 2.64 -11.99
C GLY A 3 -11.76 2.97 -10.99
N SER A 4 -10.63 3.46 -11.52
CA SER A 4 -9.43 3.77 -10.71
C SER A 4 -9.56 5.13 -10.04
N LEU A 5 -9.50 5.15 -8.70
CA LEU A 5 -9.42 6.39 -7.91
C LEU A 5 -8.24 7.24 -8.38
N TYR A 6 -7.08 6.63 -8.60
CA TYR A 6 -5.88 7.30 -9.10
C TYR A 6 -6.12 8.01 -10.42
N LYS A 7 -6.80 7.36 -11.36
CA LYS A 7 -7.14 7.96 -12.65
C LYS A 7 -8.04 9.19 -12.49
N ILE A 8 -8.98 9.16 -11.54
CA ILE A 8 -9.82 10.31 -11.24
C ILE A 8 -8.98 11.46 -10.65
N LEU A 9 -8.09 11.16 -9.70
CA LEU A 9 -7.21 12.17 -9.09
C LEU A 9 -6.29 12.82 -10.13
N THR A 10 -5.68 12.04 -11.02
CA THR A 10 -4.77 12.57 -12.06
C THR A 10 -5.52 13.24 -13.21
N ASP A 11 -6.53 12.60 -13.78
CA ASP A 11 -7.09 13.03 -15.07
C ASP A 11 -8.12 14.13 -14.88
N LYS A 12 -8.97 14.00 -13.84
CA LYS A 12 -10.05 14.95 -13.58
C LYS A 12 -9.60 16.08 -12.66
N PHE A 13 -8.92 15.75 -11.56
CA PHE A 13 -8.50 16.75 -10.58
C PHE A 13 -7.10 17.31 -10.82
N LYS A 14 -6.37 16.79 -11.81
CA LYS A 14 -5.03 17.27 -12.18
C LYS A 14 -4.04 17.24 -11.01
N ILE A 15 -4.23 16.32 -10.08
CA ILE A 15 -3.33 16.11 -8.93
C ILE A 15 -2.12 15.31 -9.41
N ASN A 16 -0.93 15.84 -9.14
CA ASN A 16 0.32 15.15 -9.42
C ASN A 16 0.73 14.30 -8.21
N LEU A 17 0.43 13.01 -8.25
CA LEU A 17 0.81 12.05 -7.20
C LEU A 17 2.33 11.80 -7.28
N TYR A 18 3.09 12.36 -6.34
CA TYR A 18 4.54 12.47 -6.46
C TYR A 18 5.30 11.40 -5.69
N ARG A 19 4.91 11.14 -4.44
CA ARG A 19 5.57 10.14 -3.58
C ARG A 19 4.58 9.48 -2.65
N SER A 20 4.92 8.28 -2.19
CA SER A 20 4.14 7.59 -1.16
C SER A 20 5.05 6.99 -0.10
N VAL A 21 4.58 6.96 1.15
CA VAL A 21 5.18 6.15 2.22
C VAL A 21 4.26 4.97 2.47
N GLN A 22 4.82 3.76 2.46
CA GLN A 22 4.06 2.52 2.67
C GLN A 22 4.68 1.72 3.82
N SER A 23 3.83 1.22 4.70
CA SER A 23 4.22 0.32 5.78
C SER A 23 3.52 -1.02 5.61
N PHE A 24 4.28 -2.10 5.72
CA PHE A 24 3.79 -3.48 5.61
C PHE A 24 3.98 -4.17 6.95
N GLN A 25 2.87 -4.58 7.57
CA GLN A 25 2.88 -5.27 8.84
C GLN A 25 2.28 -6.67 8.69
N ALA A 26 3.01 -7.70 9.09
CA ALA A 26 2.47 -9.04 9.22
C ALA A 26 1.44 -9.07 10.36
N ILE A 27 0.26 -9.63 10.10
CA ILE A 27 -0.84 -9.71 11.08
C ILE A 27 -1.50 -11.09 11.06
N ILE A 28 -2.25 -11.38 12.13
CA ILE A 28 -3.14 -12.55 12.20
C ILE A 28 -4.57 -12.10 11.92
N LEU A 29 -5.21 -12.72 10.92
CA LEU A 29 -6.57 -12.40 10.53
C LEU A 29 -7.56 -13.03 11.50
N VAL A 30 -8.34 -12.19 12.17
CA VAL A 30 -9.37 -12.58 13.14
C VAL A 30 -10.64 -11.79 12.93
N GLY A 31 -11.73 -12.22 13.57
CA GLY A 31 -13.01 -11.51 13.59
C GLY A 31 -13.53 -11.20 12.19
N GLU A 32 -13.91 -9.93 11.99
CA GLU A 32 -14.49 -9.46 10.75
C GLU A 32 -13.52 -9.52 9.56
N ASN A 33 -12.23 -9.24 9.76
CA ASN A 33 -11.25 -9.29 8.67
C ASN A 33 -11.14 -10.70 8.08
N ALA A 34 -11.10 -11.73 8.93
CA ALA A 34 -11.10 -13.13 8.46
C ALA A 34 -12.41 -13.49 7.72
N ARG A 35 -13.55 -13.01 8.23
CA ARG A 35 -14.87 -13.23 7.63
C ARG A 35 -14.99 -12.59 6.24
N LEU A 36 -14.66 -11.31 6.11
CA LEU A 36 -14.75 -10.55 4.85
C LEU A 36 -13.79 -11.12 3.79
N LEU A 37 -12.59 -11.52 4.20
CA LEU A 37 -11.60 -12.10 3.30
C LEU A 37 -11.82 -13.59 3.01
N LYS A 38 -12.83 -14.21 3.63
CA LYS A 38 -13.21 -15.62 3.48
C LYS A 38 -12.04 -16.56 3.74
N VAL A 39 -11.37 -16.37 4.88
CA VAL A 39 -10.27 -17.20 5.37
C VAL A 39 -10.56 -17.72 6.77
N LYS A 40 -9.83 -18.74 7.20
CA LYS A 40 -9.96 -19.26 8.57
C LYS A 40 -9.45 -18.20 9.56
N LYS A 41 -10.06 -18.13 10.74
CA LYS A 41 -9.51 -17.38 11.88
C LYS A 41 -8.08 -17.89 12.14
N GLY A 42 -7.13 -16.99 12.33
CA GLY A 42 -5.73 -17.34 12.52
C GLY A 42 -4.90 -17.36 11.25
N SER A 43 -5.51 -17.19 10.06
CA SER A 43 -4.75 -17.12 8.80
C SER A 43 -3.82 -15.89 8.79
N PRO A 44 -2.62 -16.01 8.18
CA PRO A 44 -1.70 -14.88 8.05
C PRO A 44 -2.24 -13.84 7.06
N GLY A 45 -1.97 -12.57 7.34
CA GLY A 45 -2.29 -11.46 6.47
C GLY A 45 -1.24 -10.36 6.54
N ILE A 46 -1.39 -9.37 5.67
CA ILE A 46 -0.56 -8.17 5.64
C ILE A 46 -1.47 -6.97 5.80
N PHE A 47 -1.22 -6.16 6.82
CA PHE A 47 -1.79 -4.84 6.97
C PHE A 47 -0.87 -3.84 6.27
N LEU A 48 -1.40 -3.19 5.24
CA LEU A 48 -0.72 -2.17 4.47
C LEU A 48 -1.32 -0.82 4.85
N THR A 49 -0.45 0.11 5.24
CA THR A 49 -0.81 1.53 5.31
C THR A 49 -0.05 2.30 4.24
N SER A 50 -0.69 3.30 3.64
CA SER A 50 -0.03 4.20 2.70
C SER A 50 -0.50 5.64 2.89
N ILE A 51 0.43 6.59 2.76
CA ILE A 51 0.11 7.99 2.57
C ILE A 51 0.74 8.44 1.26
N ILE A 52 -0.06 9.01 0.37
CA ILE A 52 0.37 9.56 -0.91
C ILE A 52 0.40 11.08 -0.81
N TYR A 53 1.47 11.69 -1.31
CA TYR A 53 1.70 13.13 -1.30
C TYR A 53 1.81 13.66 -2.72
N ASP A 54 1.40 14.91 -2.92
CA ASP A 54 1.66 15.64 -4.16
C ASP A 54 3.07 16.29 -4.17
N VAL A 55 3.33 17.09 -5.21
CA VAL A 55 4.61 17.80 -5.41
C VAL A 55 4.89 18.85 -4.34
N ASP A 56 3.85 19.41 -3.71
CA ASP A 56 3.96 20.40 -2.64
C ASP A 56 4.00 19.71 -1.25
N ASN A 57 4.16 18.39 -1.24
CA ASN A 57 4.24 17.56 -0.05
C ASN A 57 2.94 17.56 0.78
N ILE A 58 1.79 17.83 0.15
CA ILE A 58 0.46 17.78 0.76
C ILE A 58 -0.07 16.34 0.68
N PRO A 59 -0.57 15.76 1.79
CA PRO A 59 -1.13 14.41 1.77
C PRO A 59 -2.47 14.40 1.02
N ILE A 60 -2.57 13.54 0.01
CA ILE A 60 -3.73 13.39 -0.88
C ILE A 60 -4.58 12.18 -0.51
N GLU A 61 -3.93 11.06 -0.15
CA GLU A 61 -4.62 9.80 0.18
C GLU A 61 -4.03 9.17 1.43
N VAL A 62 -4.89 8.60 2.28
CA VAL A 62 -4.52 7.69 3.36
C VAL A 62 -5.22 6.34 3.11
N LEU A 63 -4.43 5.29 2.89
CA LEU A 63 -4.91 3.94 2.64
C LEU A 63 -4.68 3.06 3.86
N HIS A 64 -5.72 2.30 4.23
CA HIS A 64 -5.64 1.14 5.11
C HIS A 64 -6.16 -0.07 4.35
N ALA A 65 -5.32 -1.08 4.14
CA ALA A 65 -5.68 -2.27 3.39
C ALA A 65 -5.20 -3.54 4.10
N ILE A 66 -5.99 -4.60 3.98
CA ILE A 66 -5.63 -5.92 4.50
C ILE A 66 -5.59 -6.91 3.34
N TYR A 67 -4.44 -7.55 3.16
CA TYR A 67 -4.21 -8.56 2.15
C TYR A 67 -4.09 -9.94 2.78
N ARG A 68 -4.57 -10.95 2.05
CA ARG A 68 -4.41 -12.34 2.47
C ARG A 68 -2.99 -12.82 2.17
N GLY A 69 -2.33 -13.41 3.17
CA GLY A 69 -0.97 -13.94 3.01
C GLY A 69 -0.88 -15.17 2.10
N ASP A 70 -2.00 -15.86 1.86
CA ASP A 70 -2.06 -17.03 0.97
C ASP A 70 -2.28 -16.69 -0.51
N ARG A 71 -2.44 -15.40 -0.85
CA ARG A 71 -2.73 -14.96 -2.23
C ARG A 71 -1.77 -13.91 -2.78
N TYR A 72 -1.16 -13.11 -1.91
CA TYR A 72 -0.37 -11.96 -2.32
C TYR A 72 1.09 -12.13 -1.92
N VAL A 73 1.98 -11.86 -2.87
CA VAL A 73 3.41 -11.68 -2.65
C VAL A 73 3.72 -10.24 -2.99
N PHE A 74 4.32 -9.50 -2.07
CA PHE A 74 4.83 -8.16 -2.32
C PHE A 74 6.28 -8.27 -2.74
N GLN A 75 6.57 -7.89 -3.98
CA GLN A 75 7.91 -7.86 -4.52
C GLN A 75 8.38 -6.40 -4.63
N VAL A 76 9.59 -6.13 -4.16
CA VAL A 76 10.23 -4.81 -4.22
C VAL A 76 11.59 -4.96 -4.88
N GLU A 77 11.85 -4.15 -5.91
CA GLU A 77 13.18 -3.97 -6.47
C GLU A 77 13.81 -2.74 -5.81
N THR A 78 14.90 -2.93 -5.07
CA THR A 78 15.54 -1.87 -4.28
C THR A 78 16.52 -1.00 -5.09
N GLY A 79 16.54 -1.16 -6.41
CA GLY A 79 17.45 -0.46 -7.32
C GLY A 79 18.88 -1.03 -7.31
N GLN A 80 19.77 -0.40 -8.08
CA GLN A 80 21.18 -0.80 -8.17
C GLN A 80 21.95 -0.41 -6.90
N TYR A 81 22.64 -1.39 -6.30
CA TYR A 81 23.61 -1.12 -5.25
C TYR A 81 24.76 -0.27 -5.81
N LYS A 82 24.92 0.95 -5.31
CA LYS A 82 26.11 1.77 -5.56
C LYS A 82 27.03 1.67 -4.33
N PRO A 83 28.10 0.87 -4.38
CA PRO A 83 29.10 0.89 -3.34
C PRO A 83 29.91 2.19 -3.47
N SER A 84 29.48 3.24 -2.78
CA SER A 84 30.34 4.40 -2.52
C SER A 84 30.23 4.78 -1.05
N LEU A 85 30.82 3.96 -0.21
CA LEU A 85 31.34 4.40 1.07
C LEU A 85 32.65 5.14 0.77
N LYS A 86 32.59 6.47 0.72
CA LYS A 86 33.78 7.26 1.08
C LYS A 86 33.56 7.70 2.53
N VAL A 87 34.37 7.10 3.39
CA VAL A 87 34.67 7.56 4.76
C VAL A 87 35.18 8.99 4.68
#